data_AF-A0AAD4SBN2-F1
#
_entry.id   AF-A0AAD4SBN2-F1
#
_cell.length_a   1.000
_cell.length_b   1.000
_cell.length_c   1.000
_cell.angle_alpha   90.00
_cell.angle_beta   90.00
_cell.angle_gamma   90.00
#
_symmetry.space_group_name_H-M   'P 1'
#
loop_
_entity.id
_entity.type
_entity.pdbx_description
1 polymer ?
#
loop_
_entity_poly.entity_id
_entity_poly.type
_entity_poly.pdbx_seq_one_letter_code
_entity_poly.pdbx_strand_id
1 'polypeptide(L)'
;MASRKFTFVAFLVMFIVLSADFSSVMATRVANPACCQYYNIGRCEYSSYADNLKCNNICKSSCSGGACKSATPDVNKQRCLCYCH
;
A
#
# COMPACT_ATOMS: atom_id res chain seq x y z
N MET A 1 -2.37 27.84 46.43
CA MET A 1 -2.69 26.49 45.92
C MET A 1 -3.20 26.61 44.47
N ALA A 2 -2.32 27.04 43.57
CA ALA A 2 -2.64 27.42 42.19
C ALA A 2 -1.72 26.66 41.23
N SER A 3 -1.98 25.38 40.99
CA SER A 3 -1.19 24.63 39.98
C SER A 3 -1.80 23.28 39.57
N ARG A 4 -3.12 23.11 39.65
CA ARG A 4 -3.78 21.85 39.20
C ARG A 4 -4.54 21.98 37.89
N LYS A 5 -4.95 23.20 37.49
CA LYS A 5 -5.77 23.42 36.29
C LYS A 5 -4.94 23.55 35.01
N PHE A 6 -3.74 24.13 35.09
CA PHE A 6 -2.86 24.32 33.92
C PHE A 6 -2.20 23.03 33.43
N THR A 7 -1.98 22.07 34.32
CA THR A 7 -1.31 20.81 34.00
C THR A 7 -2.16 19.87 33.15
N PHE A 8 -3.48 19.88 33.32
CA PHE A 8 -4.39 19.06 32.51
C PHE A 8 -4.47 19.51 31.05
N VAL A 9 -4.45 20.81 30.80
CA VAL A 9 -4.51 21.37 29.44
C VAL A 9 -3.23 21.04 28.68
N ALA A 10 -2.07 21.10 29.34
CA ALA A 10 -0.79 20.74 28.72
C ALA A 10 -0.74 19.26 28.26
N PHE A 11 -1.32 18.35 29.04
CA PHE A 11 -1.38 16.93 28.67
C PHE A 11 -2.29 16.67 27.46
N LEU A 12 -3.43 17.36 27.37
CA LEU A 12 -4.36 17.22 26.24
C LEU A 12 -3.75 17.73 24.93
N VAL A 13 -3.00 18.84 24.97
CA VAL A 13 -2.34 19.39 23.76
C VAL A 13 -1.25 18.44 23.25
N MET A 14 -0.48 17.82 24.13
CA MET A 14 0.58 16.87 23.71
C MET A 14 0.01 15.62 23.01
N PHE A 15 -1.15 15.13 23.45
CA PHE A 15 -1.83 13.99 22.82
C PHE A 15 -2.41 14.30 21.43
N ILE A 16 -2.86 15.54 21.19
CA ILE A 16 -3.43 15.95 19.90
C ILE A 16 -2.33 16.10 18.83
N VAL A 17 -1.13 16.57 19.20
CA VAL A 17 0.01 16.65 18.27
C VAL A 17 0.48 15.25 17.86
N LEU A 18 0.47 14.28 18.77
CA LEU A 18 0.84 12.90 18.45
C LEU A 18 -0.14 12.19 17.51
N SER A 19 -1.43 12.55 17.54
CA SER A 19 -2.45 11.95 16.66
C SER A 19 -2.54 12.60 15.27
N ALA A 20 -2.06 13.84 15.12
CA ALA A 20 -1.92 14.47 13.80
C ALA A 20 -0.81 13.79 12.95
N ASP A 21 0.20 13.20 13.58
CA ASP A 21 1.28 12.51 12.87
C ASP A 21 0.84 11.17 12.27
N PHE A 22 -0.19 10.51 12.82
CA PHE A 22 -0.69 9.24 12.28
C PHE A 22 -1.46 9.38 10.95
N SER A 23 -1.91 10.60 10.60
CA SER A 23 -2.50 10.81 9.26
C SER A 23 -1.45 10.80 8.15
N SER A 24 -0.16 10.88 8.47
CA SER A 24 0.93 10.81 7.49
C SER A 24 1.38 9.38 7.16
N VAL A 25 0.93 8.37 7.92
CA VAL A 25 1.30 6.96 7.70
C VAL A 25 0.43 6.27 6.64
N MET A 26 -0.64 6.93 6.15
CA MET A 26 -1.45 6.46 5.02
C MET A 26 -1.01 7.07 3.68
N ALA A 27 0.30 7.10 3.42
CA ALA A 27 0.79 7.20 2.06
C ALA A 27 2.22 6.71 2.02
N THR A 28 2.44 5.43 2.31
CA THR A 28 3.43 4.72 1.48
C THR A 28 2.90 4.91 0.07
N ARG A 29 3.43 5.94 -0.62
CA ARG A 29 3.32 6.09 -2.06
C ARG A 29 3.99 4.83 -2.63
N VAL A 30 3.27 3.71 -2.60
CA VAL A 30 3.40 2.70 -3.64
C VAL A 30 3.11 3.52 -4.88
N ALA A 31 4.15 3.93 -5.60
CA ALA A 31 4.01 4.65 -6.85
C ALA A 31 2.87 3.95 -7.61
N ASN A 32 1.80 4.68 -7.94
CA ASN A 32 0.62 4.07 -8.52
C ASN A 32 1.08 3.17 -9.66
N PRO A 33 0.68 1.89 -9.65
CA PRO A 33 1.18 0.95 -10.63
C PRO A 33 0.84 1.46 -12.04
N ALA A 34 1.86 1.63 -12.87
CA ALA A 34 1.65 2.00 -14.26
C ALA A 34 0.92 0.86 -14.99
N CYS A 35 -0.14 1.19 -15.72
CA CYS A 35 -0.89 0.21 -16.50
C CYS A 35 -0.05 -0.34 -17.66
N CYS A 36 -0.33 -1.57 -18.08
CA CYS A 36 0.48 -2.32 -19.05
C CYS A 36 1.95 -2.50 -18.65
N GLN A 37 2.28 -2.43 -17.36
CA GLN A 37 3.63 -2.68 -16.88
C GLN A 37 3.67 -3.81 -15.85
N TYR A 38 4.85 -4.42 -15.78
CA TYR A 38 5.16 -5.41 -14.76
C TYR A 38 5.56 -4.71 -13.47
N TYR A 39 4.84 -5.02 -12.41
CA TYR A 39 5.10 -4.58 -11.05
C TYR A 39 5.68 -5.71 -10.21
N ASN A 40 6.70 -5.37 -9.42
CA ASN A 40 7.27 -6.29 -8.47
C ASN A 40 6.51 -6.17 -7.15
N ILE A 41 5.73 -7.19 -6.80
CA ILE A 41 4.98 -7.27 -5.55
C ILE A 41 5.60 -8.27 -4.56
N GLY A 42 6.82 -8.72 -4.84
CA GLY A 42 7.49 -9.82 -4.14
C GLY A 42 7.06 -11.17 -4.72
N ARG A 43 6.40 -11.99 -3.90
CA ARG A 43 5.83 -13.27 -4.35
C ARG A 43 4.58 -13.03 -5.19
N CYS A 44 4.57 -13.60 -6.39
CA CYS A 44 3.44 -13.49 -7.32
C CYS A 44 3.29 -14.81 -8.06
N GLU A 45 2.63 -15.80 -7.47
CA GLU A 45 2.49 -17.11 -8.10
C GLU A 45 1.20 -17.18 -8.95
N TYR A 46 1.32 -17.49 -10.24
CA TYR A 46 0.20 -17.58 -11.19
C TYR A 46 -0.85 -18.61 -10.75
N SER A 47 -0.41 -19.72 -10.16
CA SER A 47 -1.30 -20.77 -9.63
C SER A 47 -1.95 -20.39 -8.30
N SER A 48 -1.46 -19.35 -7.62
CA SER A 48 -1.99 -18.89 -6.34
C SER A 48 -3.10 -17.88 -6.57
N TYR A 49 -4.33 -18.24 -6.17
CA TYR A 49 -5.46 -17.31 -6.20
C TYR A 49 -5.21 -16.08 -5.34
N ALA A 50 -4.59 -16.25 -4.16
CA ALA A 50 -4.31 -15.16 -3.24
C ALA A 50 -3.33 -14.14 -3.84
N ASP A 51 -2.31 -14.60 -4.55
CA ASP A 51 -1.30 -13.71 -5.17
C ASP A 51 -1.89 -12.96 -6.36
N ASN A 52 -2.71 -13.63 -7.18
CA ASN A 52 -3.44 -12.97 -8.26
C ASN A 52 -4.43 -11.94 -7.72
N LEU A 53 -5.17 -12.26 -6.65
CA LEU A 53 -6.09 -11.31 -6.03
C LEU A 53 -5.36 -10.10 -5.47
N LYS A 54 -4.19 -10.31 -4.85
CA LYS A 54 -3.31 -9.24 -4.37
C LYS A 54 -2.85 -8.34 -5.51
N CYS A 55 -2.33 -8.94 -6.60
CA CYS A 55 -1.95 -8.21 -7.81
C CYS A 55 -3.12 -7.42 -8.39
N ASN A 56 -4.29 -8.05 -8.51
CA ASN A 56 -5.49 -7.43 -9.02
C ASN A 56 -5.91 -6.23 -8.18
N ASN A 57 -5.95 -6.36 -6.85
CA ASN A 57 -6.35 -5.26 -5.96
C ASN A 57 -5.38 -4.06 -6.03
N ILE A 58 -4.08 -4.33 -6.18
CA ILE A 58 -3.07 -3.28 -6.38
C ILE A 58 -3.32 -2.54 -7.70
N CYS A 59 -3.45 -3.29 -8.80
CA CYS A 59 -3.63 -2.71 -10.13
C CYS A 59 -5.01 -2.06 -10.31
N LYS A 60 -6.07 -2.59 -9.69
CA LYS A 60 -7.45 -2.09 -9.80
C LYS A 60 -7.63 -0.67 -9.28
N SER A 61 -6.72 -0.20 -8.43
CA SER A 61 -6.71 1.18 -7.95
C SER A 61 -6.43 2.19 -9.07
N SER A 62 -5.70 1.79 -10.12
CA SER A 62 -5.18 2.68 -11.16
C SER A 62 -5.47 2.19 -12.59
N CYS A 63 -5.89 0.94 -12.77
CA CYS A 63 -5.98 0.22 -14.04
C CYS A 63 -7.16 -0.77 -14.05
N SER A 64 -7.37 -1.51 -15.14
CA SER A 64 -8.40 -2.58 -15.29
C SER A 64 -8.19 -3.84 -14.42
N GLY A 65 -7.32 -3.77 -13.41
CA GLY A 65 -6.88 -4.93 -12.63
C GLY A 65 -5.56 -5.51 -13.13
N GLY A 66 -5.22 -6.71 -12.64
CA GLY A 66 -3.95 -7.34 -12.95
C GLY A 66 -3.86 -8.79 -12.50
N ALA A 67 -2.86 -9.50 -12.99
CA ALA A 67 -2.60 -10.90 -12.64
C ALA A 67 -1.10 -11.20 -12.61
N CYS A 68 -0.70 -12.24 -11.87
CA CYS A 68 0.67 -12.72 -11.88
C CYS A 68 0.99 -13.35 -13.24
N LYS A 69 2.02 -12.85 -13.92
CA LYS A 69 2.53 -13.40 -15.18
C LYS A 69 4.05 -13.49 -15.12
N SER A 70 4.60 -14.49 -15.80
CA SER A 70 6.05 -14.56 -16.02
C SER A 70 6.49 -13.38 -16.89
N ALA A 71 7.35 -12.52 -16.35
CA ALA A 71 7.93 -11.39 -17.08
C ALA A 71 9.12 -11.81 -17.97
N THR A 72 9.59 -13.04 -17.77
CA THR A 72 10.75 -13.66 -18.42
C THR A 72 10.42 -15.11 -18.76
N PRO A 73 11.16 -15.75 -19.70
CA PRO A 73 11.05 -17.20 -19.93
C PRO A 73 11.39 -18.04 -18.68
N ASP A 74 12.03 -17.43 -17.67
CA ASP A 74 12.15 -18.02 -16.33
C ASP A 74 10.79 -18.10 -15.63
N VAL A 75 10.24 -19.31 -15.56
CA VAL A 75 9.00 -19.65 -14.84
C VAL A 75 9.03 -19.30 -13.34
N ASN A 76 10.22 -19.14 -12.76
CA ASN A 76 10.43 -18.80 -11.36
C ASN A 76 10.43 -17.28 -11.07
N LYS A 77 10.41 -16.43 -12.11
CA LYS A 77 10.36 -14.96 -11.96
C LYS A 77 9.02 -14.42 -12.46
N GLN A 78 8.00 -14.71 -11.67
CA GLN A 78 6.66 -14.21 -11.91
C GLN A 78 6.47 -12.84 -11.27
N ARG A 79 5.85 -11.92 -12.01
CA ARG A 79 5.59 -10.54 -11.60
C ARG A 79 4.13 -10.20 -11.82
N CYS A 80 3.64 -9.20 -11.10
CA CYS A 80 2.28 -8.72 -11.28
C CYS A 80 2.20 -7.90 -12.57
N LEU A 81 1.39 -8.30 -13.54
CA LEU A 81 1.11 -7.50 -14.74
C LEU A 81 -0.21 -6.75 -14.53
N CYS A 82 -0.16 -5.42 -14.53
CA CYS A 82 -1.37 -4.61 -14.56
C CYS A 82 -1.88 -4.45 -16.00
N TYR A 83 -3.16 -4.67 -16.22
CA TYR A 83 -3.79 -4.54 -17.55
C TYR A 83 -4.11 -3.09 -17.89
N CYS A 84 -4.09 -2.72 -19.17
CA CYS A 84 -4.63 -1.44 -19.62
C CYS A 84 -6.17 -1.47 -19.65
N HIS A 85 -6.77 -0.28 -19.68
CA HIS A 85 -8.17 -0.08 -20.06
C HIS A 85 -8.39 -0.35 -21.54
#